data_AF-A0A2G6DBL5-F1
#
_entry.id   AF-A0A2G6DBL5-F1
#
_cell.length_a   1.000
_cell.length_b   1.000
_cell.length_c   1.000
_cell.angle_alpha   90.00
_cell.angle_beta   90.00
_cell.angle_gamma   90.00
#
_symmetry.space_group_name_H-M   'P 1'
#
loop_
_entity.id
_entity.type
_entity.pdbx_description
1 polymer ?
#
loop_
_entity_poly.entity_id
_entity_poly.type
_entity_poly.pdbx_seq_one_letter_code
_entity_poly.pdbx_strand_id
1 'polypeptide(L)'
;MKKGIWFYIGIFSLVWLLLVVGVVLGYFYASSQIHIRSDLKNANDNIAQKTQNKHLISSLKDQIQKLNEDKSGLLDQLKNADDRIDFIKASKEKDCAQIIDEIKSSLSADKGNLDKLVKDLKAQILEDNSTINKLRDEKQSLLLKIDEQKESISKELEKNEKKHSKNYILLNEKIIALELKKNDLEDKISEQTNSYKNNLLLQQKLELANKQNNDYKKLLSHGDKKILSLKKDISKMEKENKLLSEEIRNVKESNLKLQEKYGFEAQKVISLNNTISQDENYINKINNDKKILSLKLEKVLAQNNNLQNEINLLTLENKKLQDNASRSTIKLKEKLNLALAEIRDKQAKIVFFSKDLQTLSDKNDFLSNQIILLKSMTDKKTTKPMMISSIKCDDMQMGTNEPTPKCKKRVFEFLNKYNDSYFFEVIPIVDNGGFASLNMVKNSNIGIPEDEIKRLTRLSNIGIGKDRARIGGELIRDKFGDMARISYGVSNIDIPNKRGFVIRVYE
;
A
#
# COMPACT_ATOMS: atom_id res chain seq x y z
N MET A 1 63.80 111.52 47.75
CA MET A 1 65.27 111.74 47.80
C MET A 1 65.68 112.54 46.56
N LYS A 2 66.64 113.50 46.67
CA LYS A 2 67.28 114.31 45.58
C LYS A 2 66.30 115.22 44.79
N LYS A 3 66.39 116.57 44.73
CA LYS A 3 67.44 117.55 44.25
C LYS A 3 67.56 117.58 42.71
N GLY A 4 67.64 118.72 41.97
CA GLY A 4 67.80 120.19 42.24
C GLY A 4 67.05 121.10 41.21
N ILE A 5 67.10 122.46 41.09
CA ILE A 5 68.12 123.57 41.22
C ILE A 5 68.91 123.78 39.89
N TRP A 6 69.13 124.95 39.22
CA TRP A 6 68.83 126.43 39.30
C TRP A 6 69.26 127.13 37.95
N PHE A 7 69.10 128.42 37.55
CA PHE A 7 68.35 129.64 37.99
C PHE A 7 67.72 130.40 36.76
N TYR A 8 68.04 131.56 36.14
CA TYR A 8 68.83 132.85 36.29
C TYR A 8 68.30 133.83 35.16
N ILE A 9 67.74 135.06 35.32
CA ILE A 9 68.27 136.46 35.48
C ILE A 9 69.15 136.99 34.30
N GLY A 10 69.10 138.24 33.80
CA GLY A 10 68.40 139.54 34.06
C GLY A 10 68.98 140.65 33.10
N ILE A 11 69.01 141.99 33.31
CA ILE A 11 68.13 143.08 33.84
C ILE A 11 68.86 144.47 33.61
N PHE A 12 68.23 145.65 33.87
CA PHE A 12 68.69 147.07 33.65
C PHE A 12 68.60 147.60 32.19
N SER A 13 68.60 148.90 31.81
CA SER A 13 68.58 150.27 32.45
C SER A 13 67.89 151.27 31.47
N LEU A 14 67.30 152.46 31.72
CA LEU A 14 67.22 153.51 32.79
C LEU A 14 68.35 154.58 32.85
N VAL A 15 68.15 155.91 33.10
CA VAL A 15 66.98 156.87 33.01
C VAL A 15 67.43 158.37 33.29
N TRP A 16 66.50 159.31 33.63
CA TRP A 16 66.62 160.72 34.18
C TRP A 16 66.73 161.96 33.22
N LEU A 17 66.28 163.21 33.53
CA LEU A 17 65.04 163.80 34.18
C LEU A 17 65.08 165.39 34.27
N LEU A 18 63.92 166.11 34.20
CA LEU A 18 63.60 167.48 34.75
C LEU A 18 64.40 168.75 34.23
N LEU A 19 64.03 170.06 34.37
CA LEU A 19 62.80 170.87 34.64
C LEU A 19 62.96 172.42 34.33
N VAL A 20 61.83 173.15 34.12
CA VAL A 20 61.51 174.61 34.41
C VAL A 20 62.14 175.84 33.64
N VAL A 21 61.28 176.54 32.83
CA VAL A 21 60.93 178.02 32.66
C VAL A 21 61.99 179.18 32.55
N GLY A 22 61.85 180.14 31.58
CA GLY A 22 62.55 181.48 31.73
C GLY A 22 62.69 182.68 30.71
N VAL A 23 61.91 182.93 29.62
CA VAL A 23 61.57 184.30 29.04
C VAL A 23 62.62 185.32 28.39
N VAL A 24 62.35 185.83 27.13
CA VAL A 24 62.65 187.18 26.43
C VAL A 24 63.84 187.49 25.42
N LEU A 25 63.49 187.89 24.14
CA LEU A 25 64.09 188.77 23.04
C LEU A 25 65.55 188.61 22.43
N GLY A 26 66.01 189.22 21.29
CA GLY A 26 65.40 189.92 20.09
C GLY A 26 66.32 190.85 19.18
N TYR A 27 65.93 191.14 17.90
CA TYR A 27 66.24 192.29 16.93
C TYR A 27 67.39 192.41 15.84
N PHE A 28 67.10 193.16 14.73
CA PHE A 28 67.92 193.88 13.66
C PHE A 28 68.52 193.11 12.42
N TYR A 29 68.85 193.62 11.18
CA TYR A 29 68.59 194.87 10.36
C TYR A 29 68.85 194.68 8.79
N ALA A 30 68.95 195.73 7.92
CA ALA A 30 68.98 195.67 6.41
C ALA A 30 69.78 196.78 5.59
N SER A 31 69.87 196.69 4.23
CA SER A 31 70.35 197.69 3.20
C SER A 31 70.13 197.21 1.71
N SER A 32 70.40 197.82 0.53
CA SER A 32 70.89 199.15 -0.01
C SER A 32 70.36 199.47 -1.47
N GLN A 33 71.06 200.21 -2.40
CA GLN A 33 70.46 200.80 -3.67
C GLN A 33 71.44 201.36 -4.80
N ILE A 34 70.89 201.83 -5.96
CA ILE A 34 71.32 202.91 -6.94
C ILE A 34 71.92 202.66 -8.40
N HIS A 35 71.25 203.27 -9.43
CA HIS A 35 71.67 203.82 -10.78
C HIS A 35 72.23 202.97 -11.96
N ILE A 36 72.19 203.37 -13.27
CA ILE A 36 71.16 204.05 -14.13
C ILE A 36 71.52 204.03 -15.68
N ARG A 37 70.51 204.19 -16.56
CA ARG A 37 70.51 204.58 -18.02
C ARG A 37 70.80 203.57 -19.16
N SER A 38 70.05 203.79 -20.26
CA SER A 38 70.18 203.33 -21.67
C SER A 38 69.88 201.85 -22.04
N ASP A 39 69.00 201.50 -23.00
CA ASP A 39 67.83 202.22 -23.53
C ASP A 39 66.73 201.26 -24.06
N LEU A 40 65.47 201.62 -23.79
CA LEU A 40 64.23 201.28 -24.53
C LEU A 40 64.12 199.93 -25.31
N LYS A 41 64.01 198.80 -24.59
CA LYS A 41 63.15 197.68 -25.06
C LYS A 41 62.51 196.79 -23.98
N ASN A 42 63.17 196.59 -22.83
CA ASN A 42 62.79 195.55 -21.86
C ASN A 42 61.87 196.01 -20.69
N ALA A 43 61.05 197.06 -20.90
CA ALA A 43 60.22 197.63 -19.84
C ALA A 43 58.82 196.98 -19.69
N ASN A 44 58.34 196.25 -20.70
CA ASN A 44 56.96 195.77 -20.76
C ASN A 44 56.75 194.46 -19.97
N ASP A 45 57.73 193.55 -19.99
CA ASP A 45 57.56 192.16 -19.54
C ASP A 45 57.44 192.02 -18.01
N ASN A 46 58.02 192.95 -17.25
CA ASN A 46 58.01 192.93 -15.78
C ASN A 46 56.63 193.21 -15.16
N ILE A 47 55.70 193.85 -15.88
CA ILE A 47 54.31 194.06 -15.42
C ILE A 47 53.46 192.81 -15.69
N ALA A 48 53.75 192.10 -16.80
CA ALA A 48 53.09 190.83 -17.11
C ALA A 48 53.39 189.75 -16.05
N GLN A 49 54.67 189.51 -15.72
CA GLN A 49 55.05 188.52 -14.70
C GLN A 49 54.40 188.78 -13.33
N LYS A 50 54.34 190.03 -12.87
CA LYS A 50 53.76 190.36 -11.56
C LYS A 50 52.26 190.09 -11.52
N THR A 51 51.56 190.22 -12.65
CA THR A 51 50.14 189.89 -12.79
C THR A 51 49.93 188.37 -12.84
N GLN A 52 50.78 187.65 -13.59
CA GLN A 52 50.75 186.19 -13.72
C GLN A 52 50.99 185.48 -12.37
N ASN A 53 51.96 185.94 -11.58
CA ASN A 53 52.24 185.41 -10.24
C ASN A 53 51.07 185.59 -9.26
N LYS A 54 50.28 186.67 -9.39
CA LYS A 54 49.09 186.88 -8.55
C LYS A 54 48.00 185.85 -8.87
N HIS A 55 47.82 185.50 -10.14
CA HIS A 55 46.90 184.43 -10.56
C HIS A 55 47.33 183.06 -10.01
N LEU A 56 48.63 182.75 -10.06
CA LEU A 56 49.19 181.50 -9.56
C LEU A 56 48.94 181.33 -8.04
N ILE A 57 49.15 182.38 -7.25
CA ILE A 57 48.91 182.37 -5.81
C ILE A 57 47.42 182.16 -5.47
N SER A 58 46.49 182.68 -6.27
CA SER A 58 45.06 182.38 -6.10
C SER A 58 44.78 180.91 -6.34
N SER A 59 45.19 180.38 -7.51
CA SER A 59 44.96 178.98 -7.88
C SER A 59 45.56 177.99 -6.87
N LEU A 60 46.73 178.30 -6.29
CA LEU A 60 47.33 177.50 -5.22
C LEU A 60 46.52 177.54 -3.91
N LYS A 61 45.90 178.67 -3.55
CA LYS A 61 45.00 178.74 -2.39
C LYS A 61 43.74 177.90 -2.62
N ASP A 62 43.15 178.00 -3.81
CA ASP A 62 41.92 177.26 -4.16
C ASP A 62 42.18 175.74 -4.13
N GLN A 63 43.36 175.30 -4.59
CA GLN A 63 43.83 173.91 -4.46
C GLN A 63 44.06 173.49 -2.99
N ILE A 64 44.70 174.33 -2.17
CA ILE A 64 44.93 174.03 -0.74
C ILE A 64 43.61 173.93 0.03
N GLN A 65 42.63 174.80 -0.24
CA GLN A 65 41.32 174.71 0.39
C GLN A 65 40.64 173.39 0.02
N LYS A 66 40.58 173.06 -1.28
CA LYS A 66 39.96 171.82 -1.75
C LYS A 66 40.61 170.57 -1.15
N LEU A 67 41.95 170.53 -1.07
CA LEU A 67 42.67 169.42 -0.43
C LEU A 67 42.35 169.26 1.07
N ASN A 68 42.01 170.34 1.79
CA ASN A 68 41.56 170.25 3.18
C ASN A 68 40.12 169.75 3.31
N GLU A 69 39.23 170.15 2.39
CA GLU A 69 37.85 169.65 2.30
C GLU A 69 37.84 168.14 1.95
N ASP A 70 38.60 167.73 0.93
CA ASP A 70 38.80 166.32 0.55
C ASP A 70 39.37 165.50 1.73
N LYS A 71 40.34 166.03 2.47
CA LYS A 71 40.91 165.39 3.67
C LYS A 71 39.89 165.23 4.80
N SER A 72 39.00 166.20 5.01
CA SER A 72 37.94 166.09 6.02
C SER A 72 36.96 164.98 5.65
N GLY A 73 36.51 164.95 4.38
CA GLY A 73 35.62 163.91 3.87
C GLY A 73 36.21 162.50 3.99
N LEU A 74 37.54 162.34 3.78
CA LEU A 74 38.23 161.07 3.99
C LEU A 74 38.33 160.66 5.47
N LEU A 75 38.49 161.62 6.40
CA LEU A 75 38.50 161.32 7.84
C LEU A 75 37.13 160.87 8.35
N ASP A 76 36.05 161.52 7.91
CA ASP A 76 34.68 161.11 8.26
C ASP A 76 34.32 159.74 7.66
N GLN A 77 34.79 159.45 6.44
CA GLN A 77 34.67 158.11 5.83
C GLN A 77 35.46 157.04 6.60
N LEU A 78 36.68 157.35 7.05
CA LEU A 78 37.51 156.41 7.82
C LEU A 78 36.83 156.05 9.15
N LYS A 79 36.37 157.06 9.91
CA LYS A 79 35.67 156.82 11.17
C LYS A 79 34.39 156.00 10.98
N ASN A 80 33.60 156.30 9.95
CA ASN A 80 32.39 155.53 9.63
C ASN A 80 32.72 154.09 9.17
N ALA A 81 33.90 153.85 8.60
CA ALA A 81 34.38 152.49 8.34
C ALA A 81 34.76 151.76 9.64
N ASP A 82 35.47 152.41 10.56
CA ASP A 82 35.83 151.85 11.87
C ASP A 82 34.60 151.52 12.72
N ASP A 83 33.65 152.47 12.86
CA ASP A 83 32.37 152.28 13.57
C ASP A 83 31.58 151.08 12.99
N ARG A 84 31.66 150.84 11.66
CA ARG A 84 31.05 149.69 10.99
C ARG A 84 31.82 148.38 11.20
N ILE A 85 33.14 148.42 11.29
CA ILE A 85 33.98 147.25 11.59
C ILE A 85 33.68 146.73 13.00
N ASP A 86 33.65 147.61 14.00
CA ASP A 86 33.34 147.23 15.38
C ASP A 86 31.90 146.72 15.54
N PHE A 87 30.91 147.31 14.83
CA PHE A 87 29.55 146.78 14.80
C PHE A 87 29.48 145.36 14.20
N ILE A 88 30.15 145.13 13.06
CA ILE A 88 30.20 143.81 12.42
C ILE A 88 30.88 142.80 13.34
N LYS A 89 31.97 143.18 14.01
CA LYS A 89 32.71 142.32 14.93
C LYS A 89 31.85 141.94 16.14
N ALA A 90 31.24 142.91 16.83
CA ALA A 90 30.36 142.66 17.97
C ALA A 90 29.15 141.79 17.59
N SER A 91 28.58 141.99 16.40
CA SER A 91 27.52 141.13 15.87
C SER A 91 28.01 139.69 15.67
N LYS A 92 29.20 139.50 15.06
CA LYS A 92 29.75 138.16 14.79
C LYS A 92 30.19 137.42 16.06
N GLU A 93 30.73 138.12 17.04
CA GLU A 93 31.05 137.54 18.35
C GLU A 93 29.78 137.06 19.07
N LYS A 94 28.68 137.82 18.99
CA LYS A 94 27.36 137.41 19.50
C LYS A 94 26.77 136.21 18.74
N ASP A 95 26.79 136.23 17.41
CA ASP A 95 26.32 135.12 16.57
C ASP A 95 27.05 133.82 16.93
N CYS A 96 28.39 133.87 17.04
CA CYS A 96 29.21 132.73 17.41
C CYS A 96 28.92 132.23 18.83
N ALA A 97 28.71 133.12 19.80
CA ALA A 97 28.36 132.73 21.17
C ALA A 97 27.03 131.96 21.22
N GLN A 98 26.00 132.43 20.51
CA GLN A 98 24.71 131.75 20.44
C GLN A 98 24.82 130.36 19.79
N ILE A 99 25.50 130.25 18.65
CA ILE A 99 25.73 128.96 17.96
C ILE A 99 26.47 127.96 18.86
N ILE A 100 27.47 128.44 19.62
CA ILE A 100 28.23 127.60 20.56
C ILE A 100 27.33 127.05 21.68
N ASP A 101 26.41 127.85 22.23
CA ASP A 101 25.50 127.39 23.30
C ASP A 101 24.37 126.50 22.77
N GLU A 102 23.86 126.74 21.55
CA GLU A 102 22.94 125.84 20.86
C GLU A 102 23.58 124.45 20.63
N ILE A 103 24.84 124.41 20.18
CA ILE A 103 25.63 123.17 19.99
C ILE A 103 25.87 122.45 21.33
N LYS A 104 26.21 123.17 22.42
CA LYS A 104 26.31 122.56 23.76
C LYS A 104 24.99 121.94 24.21
N SER A 105 23.87 122.62 23.97
CA SER A 105 22.55 122.17 24.43
C SER A 105 22.13 120.86 23.75
N SER A 106 22.27 120.77 22.43
CA SER A 106 21.98 119.56 21.64
C SER A 106 22.91 118.40 22.01
N LEU A 107 24.23 118.63 22.09
CA LEU A 107 25.19 117.61 22.51
C LEU A 107 24.90 117.06 23.92
N SER A 108 24.39 117.91 24.84
CA SER A 108 24.00 117.48 26.19
C SER A 108 22.73 116.61 26.19
N ALA A 109 21.76 116.92 25.31
CA ALA A 109 20.53 116.14 25.15
C ALA A 109 20.82 114.78 24.50
N ASP A 110 21.61 114.74 23.43
CA ASP A 110 22.01 113.50 22.76
C ASP A 110 22.81 112.59 23.69
N LYS A 111 23.72 113.15 24.50
CA LYS A 111 24.40 112.39 25.55
C LYS A 111 23.41 111.82 26.57
N GLY A 112 22.45 112.62 27.06
CA GLY A 112 21.43 112.15 28.00
C GLY A 112 20.56 111.01 27.44
N ASN A 113 20.20 111.10 26.16
CA ASN A 113 19.47 110.06 25.43
C ASN A 113 20.32 108.78 25.30
N LEU A 114 21.62 108.89 24.98
CA LEU A 114 22.54 107.76 24.88
C LEU A 114 22.80 107.10 26.24
N ASP A 115 23.05 107.88 27.30
CA ASP A 115 23.24 107.39 28.66
C ASP A 115 21.98 106.65 29.17
N LYS A 116 20.78 107.14 28.81
CA LYS A 116 19.52 106.43 29.07
C LYS A 116 19.44 105.11 28.28
N LEU A 117 19.65 105.13 26.96
CA LEU A 117 19.59 103.92 26.13
C LEU A 117 20.57 102.84 26.61
N VAL A 118 21.79 103.23 27.00
CA VAL A 118 22.80 102.33 27.56
C VAL A 118 22.37 101.77 28.92
N LYS A 119 21.66 102.54 29.75
CA LYS A 119 21.10 102.07 31.03
C LYS A 119 19.95 101.07 30.80
N ASP A 120 19.03 101.40 29.90
CA ASP A 120 17.84 100.58 29.61
C ASP A 120 18.26 99.23 28.97
N LEU A 121 19.22 99.24 28.02
CA LEU A 121 19.82 98.02 27.47
C LEU A 121 20.55 97.17 28.52
N LYS A 122 21.27 97.79 29.47
CA LYS A 122 21.91 97.06 30.58
C LYS A 122 20.90 96.41 31.52
N ALA A 123 19.75 97.04 31.75
CA ALA A 123 18.65 96.47 32.52
C ALA A 123 18.06 95.24 31.80
N GLN A 124 17.74 95.38 30.51
CA GLN A 124 17.20 94.28 29.70
C GLN A 124 18.16 93.08 29.67
N ILE A 125 19.45 93.31 29.40
CA ILE A 125 20.47 92.24 29.39
C ILE A 125 20.54 91.51 30.75
N LEU A 126 20.32 92.20 31.87
CA LEU A 126 20.35 91.59 33.20
C LEU A 126 19.07 90.76 33.48
N GLU A 127 17.92 91.21 33.00
CA GLU A 127 16.64 90.47 33.07
C GLU A 127 16.64 89.24 32.15
N ASP A 128 17.14 89.37 30.92
CA ASP A 128 17.29 88.28 29.96
C ASP A 128 18.21 87.19 30.51
N ASN A 129 19.37 87.56 31.09
CA ASN A 129 20.28 86.61 31.73
C ASN A 129 19.64 85.92 32.95
N SER A 130 18.86 86.64 33.76
CA SER A 130 18.08 86.06 34.87
C SER A 130 17.09 85.00 34.37
N THR A 131 16.42 85.28 33.25
CA THR A 131 15.45 84.37 32.62
C THR A 131 16.14 83.16 31.98
N ILE A 132 17.26 83.36 31.27
CA ILE A 132 18.08 82.29 30.69
C ILE A 132 18.61 81.33 31.78
N ASN A 133 18.99 81.86 32.95
CA ASN A 133 19.43 81.03 34.06
C ASN A 133 18.29 80.15 34.61
N LYS A 134 17.11 80.73 34.88
CA LYS A 134 15.91 79.96 35.32
C LYS A 134 15.55 78.84 34.33
N LEU A 135 15.57 79.13 33.03
CA LEU A 135 15.30 78.13 31.98
C LEU A 135 16.38 77.05 31.88
N ARG A 136 17.65 77.36 32.22
CA ARG A 136 18.73 76.37 32.31
C ARG A 136 18.49 75.43 33.50
N ASP A 137 18.12 75.97 34.65
CA ASP A 137 17.88 75.22 35.88
C ASP A 137 16.64 74.31 35.74
N GLU A 138 15.56 74.83 35.14
CA GLU A 138 14.37 74.04 34.80
C GLU A 138 14.70 72.90 33.82
N LYS A 139 15.44 73.18 32.75
CA LYS A 139 15.92 72.16 31.81
C LYS A 139 16.75 71.08 32.51
N GLN A 140 17.62 71.47 33.44
CA GLN A 140 18.42 70.51 34.21
C GLN A 140 17.56 69.65 35.16
N SER A 141 16.54 70.24 35.81
CA SER A 141 15.57 69.48 36.62
C SER A 141 14.75 68.49 35.79
N LEU A 142 14.32 68.88 34.58
CA LEU A 142 13.58 68.01 33.68
C LEU A 142 14.45 66.85 33.14
N LEU A 143 15.72 67.10 32.83
CA LEU A 143 16.66 66.04 32.43
C LEU A 143 16.87 65.00 33.54
N LEU A 144 17.08 65.43 34.80
CA LEU A 144 17.21 64.52 35.93
C LEU A 144 15.97 63.62 36.09
N LYS A 145 14.75 64.20 36.04
CA LYS A 145 13.49 63.43 36.11
C LYS A 145 13.34 62.43 34.97
N ILE A 146 13.79 62.78 33.77
CA ILE A 146 13.79 61.87 32.60
C ILE A 146 14.73 60.68 32.84
N ASP A 147 15.91 60.91 33.42
CA ASP A 147 16.88 59.84 33.69
C ASP A 147 16.47 58.95 34.88
N GLU A 148 15.87 59.52 35.94
CA GLU A 148 15.19 58.77 37.01
C GLU A 148 14.08 57.86 36.46
N GLN A 149 13.25 58.38 35.55
CA GLN A 149 12.19 57.60 34.89
C GLN A 149 12.74 56.46 34.03
N LYS A 150 13.80 56.71 33.24
CA LYS A 150 14.49 55.65 32.46
C LYS A 150 15.02 54.55 33.38
N GLU A 151 15.67 54.91 34.49
CA GLU A 151 16.23 53.93 35.42
C GLU A 151 15.13 53.09 36.09
N SER A 152 14.01 53.72 36.47
CA SER A 152 12.83 53.02 37.02
C SER A 152 12.24 52.03 36.01
N ILE A 153 11.99 52.48 34.76
CA ILE A 153 11.45 51.64 33.69
C ILE A 153 12.41 50.47 33.36
N SER A 154 13.73 50.72 33.32
CA SER A 154 14.73 49.68 33.11
C SER A 154 14.72 48.62 34.23
N LYS A 155 14.63 49.04 35.50
CA LYS A 155 14.51 48.14 36.65
C LYS A 155 13.19 47.35 36.65
N GLU A 156 12.11 47.88 36.10
CA GLU A 156 10.84 47.17 35.98
C GLU A 156 10.85 46.17 34.81
N LEU A 157 11.42 46.56 33.66
CA LEU A 157 11.61 45.68 32.51
C LEU A 157 12.47 44.46 32.90
N GLU A 158 13.61 44.67 33.55
CA GLU A 158 14.52 43.59 33.96
C GLU A 158 13.86 42.63 34.96
N LYS A 159 13.02 43.14 35.88
CA LYS A 159 12.18 42.30 36.77
C LYS A 159 11.17 41.48 35.98
N ASN A 160 10.53 42.08 34.96
CA ASN A 160 9.53 41.39 34.16
C ASN A 160 10.16 40.31 33.27
N GLU A 161 11.30 40.58 32.63
CA GLU A 161 12.08 39.59 31.87
C GLU A 161 12.50 38.41 32.74
N LYS A 162 13.04 38.67 33.94
CA LYS A 162 13.37 37.63 34.93
C LYS A 162 12.14 36.81 35.35
N LYS A 163 10.95 37.41 35.41
CA LYS A 163 9.67 36.73 35.69
C LYS A 163 9.20 35.88 34.51
N HIS A 164 9.26 36.40 33.29
CA HIS A 164 8.92 35.66 32.06
C HIS A 164 9.86 34.46 31.84
N SER A 165 11.16 34.63 32.04
CA SER A 165 12.16 33.55 31.97
C SER A 165 11.84 32.42 32.96
N LYS A 166 11.59 32.73 34.24
CA LYS A 166 11.17 31.75 35.25
C LYS A 166 9.86 31.04 34.90
N ASN A 167 8.87 31.78 34.39
CA ASN A 167 7.60 31.21 33.96
C ASN A 167 7.77 30.25 32.76
N TYR A 168 8.66 30.56 31.83
CA TYR A 168 8.96 29.72 30.67
C TYR A 168 9.65 28.41 31.06
N ILE A 169 10.64 28.48 31.97
CA ILE A 169 11.30 27.29 32.54
C ILE A 169 10.26 26.40 33.25
N LEU A 170 9.46 26.96 34.16
CA LEU A 170 8.42 26.23 34.90
C LEU A 170 7.31 25.65 33.99
N LEU A 171 7.04 26.29 32.85
CA LEU A 171 6.11 25.75 31.85
C LEU A 171 6.72 24.52 31.15
N ASN A 172 7.98 24.60 30.73
CA ASN A 172 8.68 23.49 30.07
C ASN A 172 8.85 22.29 31.02
N GLU A 173 9.22 22.53 32.29
CA GLU A 173 9.26 21.50 33.34
C GLU A 173 7.90 20.78 33.50
N LYS A 174 6.79 21.54 33.45
CA LYS A 174 5.43 20.97 33.52
C LYS A 174 5.06 20.20 32.26
N ILE A 175 5.48 20.64 31.07
CA ILE A 175 5.27 19.92 29.81
C ILE A 175 5.98 18.56 29.88
N ILE A 176 7.27 18.54 30.22
CA ILE A 176 8.06 17.30 30.37
C ILE A 176 7.42 16.37 31.43
N ALA A 177 6.99 16.92 32.57
CA ALA A 177 6.34 16.13 33.62
C ALA A 177 4.94 15.60 33.23
N LEU A 178 4.26 16.21 32.25
CA LEU A 178 3.01 15.70 31.67
C LEU A 178 3.27 14.67 30.57
N GLU A 179 4.29 14.85 29.74
CA GLU A 179 4.73 13.89 28.73
C GLU A 179 5.20 12.57 29.37
N LEU A 180 6.01 12.63 30.43
CA LEU A 180 6.42 11.44 31.19
C LEU A 180 5.21 10.70 31.79
N LYS A 181 4.21 11.42 32.31
CA LYS A 181 2.96 10.82 32.82
C LYS A 181 2.07 10.25 31.72
N LYS A 182 2.04 10.89 30.54
CA LYS A 182 1.32 10.38 29.37
C LYS A 182 1.92 9.04 28.94
N ASN A 183 3.24 8.96 28.83
CA ASN A 183 3.93 7.74 28.41
C ASN A 183 3.73 6.60 29.43
N ASP A 184 3.87 6.87 30.73
CA ASP A 184 3.59 5.92 31.82
C ASP A 184 2.14 5.37 31.79
N LEU A 185 1.15 6.18 31.38
CA LEU A 185 -0.23 5.73 31.19
C LEU A 185 -0.41 4.94 29.89
N GLU A 186 0.26 5.31 28.80
CA GLU A 186 0.22 4.59 27.52
C GLU A 186 0.87 3.19 27.65
N ASP A 187 1.98 3.08 28.38
CA ASP A 187 2.61 1.80 28.71
C ASP A 187 1.68 0.90 29.54
N LYS A 188 1.03 1.45 30.58
CA LYS A 188 0.05 0.68 31.41
C LYS A 188 -1.18 0.25 30.62
N ILE A 189 -1.67 1.09 29.70
CA ILE A 189 -2.76 0.73 28.79
C ILE A 189 -2.31 -0.38 27.81
N SER A 190 -1.06 -0.33 27.33
CA SER A 190 -0.47 -1.38 26.50
C SER A 190 -0.36 -2.71 27.24
N GLU A 191 0.16 -2.72 28.48
CA GLU A 191 0.23 -3.92 29.33
C GLU A 191 -1.16 -4.52 29.58
N GLN A 192 -2.15 -3.71 29.97
CA GLN A 192 -3.53 -4.16 30.20
C GLN A 192 -4.18 -4.71 28.92
N THR A 193 -3.95 -4.06 27.77
CA THR A 193 -4.45 -4.51 26.47
C THR A 193 -3.86 -5.86 26.07
N ASN A 194 -2.55 -6.05 26.26
CA ASN A 194 -1.87 -7.31 25.99
C ASN A 194 -2.32 -8.43 26.95
N SER A 195 -2.51 -8.12 28.23
CA SER A 195 -3.07 -9.04 29.22
C SER A 195 -4.48 -9.50 28.83
N TYR A 196 -5.38 -8.57 28.49
CA TYR A 196 -6.74 -8.87 28.04
C TYR A 196 -6.75 -9.72 26.77
N LYS A 197 -5.92 -9.38 25.78
CA LYS A 197 -5.75 -10.14 24.53
C LYS A 197 -5.26 -11.57 24.76
N ASN A 198 -4.32 -11.76 25.70
CA ASN A 198 -3.81 -13.08 26.08
C ASN A 198 -4.88 -13.91 26.80
N ASN A 199 -5.65 -13.30 27.70
CA ASN A 199 -6.76 -13.96 28.40
C ASN A 199 -7.88 -14.37 27.43
N LEU A 200 -8.24 -13.51 26.47
CA LEU A 200 -9.22 -13.84 25.42
C LEU A 200 -8.74 -15.00 24.53
N LEU A 201 -7.46 -15.00 24.13
CA LEU A 201 -6.86 -16.10 23.36
C LEU A 201 -6.82 -17.41 24.17
N LEU A 202 -6.58 -17.34 25.49
CA LEU A 202 -6.63 -18.50 26.37
C LEU A 202 -8.07 -19.04 26.48
N GLN A 203 -9.07 -18.18 26.66
CA GLN A 203 -10.48 -18.56 26.69
C GLN A 203 -10.91 -19.25 25.38
N GLN A 204 -10.55 -18.70 24.22
CA GLN A 204 -10.84 -19.31 22.91
C GLN A 204 -10.21 -20.71 22.76
N LYS A 205 -8.96 -20.90 23.21
CA LYS A 205 -8.31 -22.23 23.24
C LYS A 205 -9.04 -23.20 24.16
N LEU A 206 -9.53 -22.73 25.30
CA LEU A 206 -10.22 -23.53 26.32
C LEU A 206 -11.61 -23.96 25.84
N GLU A 207 -12.35 -23.07 25.16
CA GLU A 207 -13.60 -23.41 24.45
C GLU A 207 -13.38 -24.43 23.33
N LEU A 208 -12.32 -24.28 22.52
CA LEU A 208 -11.99 -25.22 21.45
C LEU A 208 -11.67 -26.63 22.01
N ALA A 209 -10.87 -26.70 23.08
CA ALA A 209 -10.55 -27.94 23.78
C ALA A 209 -11.80 -28.59 24.42
N ASN A 210 -12.68 -27.79 25.03
CA ASN A 210 -13.95 -28.27 25.58
C ASN A 210 -14.87 -28.84 24.49
N LYS A 211 -14.92 -28.19 23.30
CA LYS A 211 -15.69 -28.69 22.15
C LYS A 211 -15.14 -30.04 21.67
N GLN A 212 -13.82 -30.14 21.46
CA GLN A 212 -13.15 -31.38 21.09
C GLN A 212 -13.42 -32.50 22.11
N ASN A 213 -13.28 -32.23 23.41
CA ASN A 213 -13.55 -33.19 24.48
C ASN A 213 -15.02 -33.66 24.49
N ASN A 214 -15.98 -32.75 24.26
CA ASN A 214 -17.39 -33.12 24.12
C ASN A 214 -17.67 -33.97 22.87
N ASP A 215 -16.97 -33.73 21.76
CA ASP A 215 -17.10 -34.56 20.54
C ASP A 215 -16.45 -35.95 20.72
N TYR A 216 -15.30 -36.04 21.42
CA TYR A 216 -14.73 -37.32 21.87
C TYR A 216 -15.68 -38.09 22.80
N LYS A 217 -16.36 -37.43 23.74
CA LYS A 217 -17.39 -38.06 24.61
C LYS A 217 -18.58 -38.62 23.81
N LYS A 218 -19.03 -37.92 22.75
CA LYS A 218 -20.08 -38.43 21.85
C LYS A 218 -19.60 -39.69 21.11
N LEU A 219 -18.38 -39.68 20.58
CA LEU A 219 -17.77 -40.83 19.91
C LEU A 219 -17.63 -42.02 20.86
N LEU A 220 -17.17 -41.79 22.10
CA LEU A 220 -17.05 -42.83 23.12
C LEU A 220 -18.42 -43.45 23.44
N SER A 221 -19.44 -42.63 23.72
CA SER A 221 -20.81 -43.10 24.00
C SER A 221 -21.45 -43.85 22.81
N HIS A 222 -21.10 -43.51 21.57
CA HIS A 222 -21.52 -44.27 20.39
C HIS A 222 -20.79 -45.63 20.32
N GLY A 223 -19.49 -45.65 20.64
CA GLY A 223 -18.70 -46.88 20.81
C GLY A 223 -19.29 -47.80 21.87
N ASP A 224 -19.58 -47.28 23.07
CA ASP A 224 -20.19 -48.04 24.17
C ASP A 224 -21.53 -48.67 23.78
N LYS A 225 -22.39 -47.91 23.08
CA LYS A 225 -23.67 -48.41 22.56
C LYS A 225 -23.48 -49.56 21.55
N LYS A 226 -22.47 -49.45 20.67
CA LYS A 226 -22.13 -50.49 19.69
C LYS A 226 -21.49 -51.72 20.34
N ILE A 227 -20.68 -51.54 21.38
CA ILE A 227 -20.16 -52.64 22.22
C ILE A 227 -21.31 -53.33 22.95
N LEU A 228 -22.31 -52.57 23.45
CA LEU A 228 -23.47 -53.13 24.14
C LEU A 228 -24.39 -53.91 23.20
N SER A 229 -24.58 -53.49 21.95
CA SER A 229 -25.31 -54.30 20.96
C SER A 229 -24.54 -55.58 20.62
N LEU A 230 -23.25 -55.48 20.28
CA LEU A 230 -22.41 -56.64 19.97
C LEU A 230 -22.35 -57.65 21.13
N LYS A 231 -22.34 -57.19 22.39
CA LYS A 231 -22.46 -58.09 23.57
C LYS A 231 -23.79 -58.83 23.65
N LYS A 232 -24.91 -58.22 23.24
CA LYS A 232 -26.21 -58.91 23.15
C LYS A 232 -26.20 -59.94 22.03
N ASP A 233 -25.63 -59.59 20.87
CA ASP A 233 -25.52 -60.47 19.71
C ASP A 233 -24.64 -61.68 20.03
N ILE A 234 -23.49 -61.47 20.69
CA ILE A 234 -22.63 -62.55 21.22
C ILE A 234 -23.41 -63.43 22.22
N SER A 235 -24.11 -62.85 23.19
CA SER A 235 -24.89 -63.63 24.17
C SER A 235 -26.05 -64.41 23.54
N LYS A 236 -26.58 -63.96 22.40
CA LYS A 236 -27.53 -64.73 21.57
C LYS A 236 -26.83 -65.90 20.89
N MET A 237 -25.70 -65.67 20.22
CA MET A 237 -24.90 -66.72 19.58
C MET A 237 -24.36 -67.75 20.58
N GLU A 238 -24.04 -67.36 21.82
CA GLU A 238 -23.65 -68.27 22.90
C GLU A 238 -24.79 -69.21 23.32
N LYS A 239 -26.04 -68.72 23.35
CA LYS A 239 -27.22 -69.54 23.62
C LYS A 239 -27.53 -70.48 22.46
N GLU A 240 -27.41 -69.99 21.23
CA GLU A 240 -27.59 -70.78 20.01
C GLU A 240 -26.53 -71.88 19.90
N ASN A 241 -25.25 -71.58 20.15
CA ASN A 241 -24.19 -72.59 20.24
C ASN A 241 -24.39 -73.60 21.37
N LYS A 242 -24.95 -73.20 22.53
CA LYS A 242 -25.29 -74.15 23.60
C LYS A 242 -26.41 -75.10 23.17
N LEU A 243 -27.48 -74.60 22.57
CA LEU A 243 -28.56 -75.41 21.99
C LEU A 243 -28.02 -76.39 20.94
N LEU A 244 -27.23 -75.90 19.99
CA LEU A 244 -26.62 -76.71 18.93
C LEU A 244 -25.64 -77.76 19.50
N SER A 245 -24.93 -77.43 20.58
CA SER A 245 -24.06 -78.40 21.29
C SER A 245 -24.86 -79.49 22.00
N GLU A 246 -26.02 -79.15 22.58
CA GLU A 246 -26.96 -80.10 23.17
C GLU A 246 -27.55 -81.03 22.10
N GLU A 247 -27.95 -80.49 20.95
CA GLU A 247 -28.41 -81.26 19.79
C GLU A 247 -27.32 -82.20 19.25
N ILE A 248 -26.10 -81.71 19.05
CA ILE A 248 -24.94 -82.52 18.64
C ILE A 248 -24.65 -83.63 19.66
N ARG A 249 -24.78 -83.35 20.97
CA ARG A 249 -24.64 -84.35 22.04
C ARG A 249 -25.71 -85.43 21.92
N ASN A 250 -26.97 -85.04 21.75
CA ASN A 250 -28.11 -85.97 21.63
C ASN A 250 -28.01 -86.82 20.35
N VAL A 251 -27.59 -86.23 19.22
CA VAL A 251 -27.32 -86.96 17.96
C VAL A 251 -26.15 -87.93 18.11
N LYS A 252 -25.07 -87.52 18.79
CA LYS A 252 -23.91 -88.39 19.06
C LYS A 252 -24.26 -89.57 19.98
N GLU A 253 -25.06 -89.34 21.01
CA GLU A 253 -25.57 -90.40 21.90
C GLU A 253 -26.54 -91.35 21.16
N SER A 254 -27.36 -90.82 20.26
CA SER A 254 -28.23 -91.62 19.40
C SER A 254 -27.43 -92.47 18.39
N ASN A 255 -26.36 -91.91 17.82
CA ASN A 255 -25.43 -92.64 16.95
C ASN A 255 -24.65 -93.72 17.71
N LEU A 256 -24.27 -93.50 18.97
CA LEU A 256 -23.69 -94.54 19.83
C LEU A 256 -24.65 -95.71 20.03
N LYS A 257 -25.91 -95.43 20.41
CA LYS A 257 -26.96 -96.46 20.57
C LYS A 257 -27.26 -97.20 19.26
N LEU A 258 -27.16 -96.51 18.11
CA LEU A 258 -27.22 -97.14 16.79
C LEU A 258 -25.99 -98.02 16.51
N GLN A 259 -24.77 -97.57 16.82
CA GLN A 259 -23.55 -98.36 16.65
C GLN A 259 -23.54 -99.60 17.56
N GLU A 260 -24.01 -99.50 18.80
CA GLU A 260 -24.22 -100.63 19.70
C GLU A 260 -25.21 -101.64 19.12
N LYS A 261 -26.34 -101.15 18.58
CA LYS A 261 -27.34 -101.99 17.91
C LYS A 261 -26.80 -102.66 16.63
N TYR A 262 -26.03 -101.93 15.81
CA TYR A 262 -25.36 -102.50 14.64
C TYR A 262 -24.27 -103.50 15.04
N GLY A 263 -23.54 -103.26 16.13
CA GLY A 263 -22.56 -104.20 16.68
C GLY A 263 -23.21 -105.48 17.20
N PHE A 264 -24.36 -105.38 17.87
CA PHE A 264 -25.14 -106.52 18.33
C PHE A 264 -25.72 -107.33 17.16
N GLU A 265 -26.30 -106.66 16.16
CA GLU A 265 -26.76 -107.34 14.94
C GLU A 265 -25.60 -107.92 14.12
N ALA A 266 -24.42 -107.30 14.09
CA ALA A 266 -23.23 -107.86 13.46
C ALA A 266 -22.72 -109.11 14.21
N GLN A 267 -22.70 -109.11 15.54
CA GLN A 267 -22.38 -110.30 16.35
C GLN A 267 -23.41 -111.43 16.11
N LYS A 268 -24.68 -111.08 15.98
CA LYS A 268 -25.78 -112.01 15.66
C LYS A 268 -25.67 -112.56 14.23
N VAL A 269 -25.25 -111.75 13.26
CA VAL A 269 -24.93 -112.21 11.90
C VAL A 269 -23.69 -113.12 11.91
N ILE A 270 -22.64 -112.81 12.68
CA ILE A 270 -21.47 -113.68 12.83
C ILE A 270 -21.86 -115.02 13.47
N SER A 271 -22.70 -115.02 14.51
CA SER A 271 -23.15 -116.27 15.14
C SER A 271 -24.03 -117.10 14.20
N LEU A 272 -24.96 -116.47 13.47
CA LEU A 272 -25.75 -117.13 12.42
C LEU A 272 -24.87 -117.68 11.30
N ASN A 273 -23.85 -116.94 10.85
CA ASN A 273 -22.93 -117.39 9.81
C ASN A 273 -22.07 -118.57 10.29
N ASN A 274 -21.67 -118.59 11.57
CA ASN A 274 -20.99 -119.74 12.16
C ASN A 274 -21.91 -120.97 12.23
N THR A 275 -23.20 -120.81 12.56
CA THR A 275 -24.20 -121.89 12.48
C THR A 275 -24.38 -122.37 11.04
N ILE A 276 -24.52 -121.47 10.07
CA ILE A 276 -24.62 -121.81 8.64
C ILE A 276 -23.38 -122.56 8.17
N SER A 277 -22.17 -122.16 8.57
CA SER A 277 -20.94 -122.92 8.26
C SER A 277 -20.90 -124.29 8.96
N GLN A 278 -21.52 -124.47 10.12
CA GLN A 278 -21.69 -125.81 10.72
C GLN A 278 -22.71 -126.64 9.93
N ASP A 279 -23.83 -126.05 9.54
CA ASP A 279 -24.86 -126.70 8.71
C ASP A 279 -24.34 -127.06 7.31
N GLU A 280 -23.52 -126.22 6.68
CA GLU A 280 -22.80 -126.53 5.43
C GLU A 280 -21.84 -127.70 5.62
N ASN A 281 -21.14 -127.79 6.76
CA ASN A 281 -20.31 -128.96 7.07
C ASN A 281 -21.14 -130.23 7.30
N TYR A 282 -22.32 -130.13 7.93
CA TYR A 282 -23.27 -131.25 8.02
C TYR A 282 -23.83 -131.64 6.64
N ILE A 283 -24.19 -130.68 5.79
CA ILE A 283 -24.66 -130.92 4.41
C ILE A 283 -23.56 -131.56 3.56
N ASN A 284 -22.31 -131.10 3.68
CA ASN A 284 -21.16 -131.70 3.00
C ASN A 284 -20.87 -133.12 3.50
N LYS A 285 -21.04 -133.38 4.81
CA LYS A 285 -21.00 -134.74 5.36
C LYS A 285 -22.12 -135.61 4.79
N ILE A 286 -23.37 -135.15 4.79
CA ILE A 286 -24.53 -135.84 4.21
C ILE A 286 -24.33 -136.11 2.70
N ASN A 287 -23.75 -135.17 1.95
CA ASN A 287 -23.43 -135.35 0.53
C ASN A 287 -22.32 -136.39 0.31
N ASN A 288 -21.31 -136.44 1.18
CA ASN A 288 -20.29 -137.50 1.16
C ASN A 288 -20.87 -138.87 1.55
N ASP A 289 -21.71 -138.94 2.58
CA ASP A 289 -22.40 -140.16 2.98
C ASP A 289 -23.36 -140.64 1.87
N LYS A 290 -24.07 -139.73 1.20
CA LYS A 290 -24.88 -139.99 0.00
C LYS A 290 -24.03 -140.51 -1.18
N LYS A 291 -22.82 -140.00 -1.37
CA LYS A 291 -21.86 -140.48 -2.40
C LYS A 291 -21.27 -141.86 -2.05
N ILE A 292 -21.05 -142.14 -0.77
CA ILE A 292 -20.67 -143.48 -0.27
C ILE A 292 -21.84 -144.45 -0.45
N LEU A 293 -23.07 -144.01 -0.21
CA LEU A 293 -24.30 -144.79 -0.46
C LEU A 293 -24.54 -145.04 -1.95
N SER A 294 -24.30 -144.08 -2.84
CA SER A 294 -24.40 -144.30 -4.28
C SER A 294 -23.35 -145.30 -4.78
N LEU A 295 -22.10 -145.20 -4.32
CA LEU A 295 -21.04 -146.18 -4.63
C LEU A 295 -21.34 -147.59 -4.07
N LYS A 296 -22.03 -147.69 -2.93
CA LYS A 296 -22.54 -148.96 -2.41
C LYS A 296 -23.69 -149.51 -3.25
N LEU A 297 -24.65 -148.67 -3.64
CA LEU A 297 -25.77 -149.04 -4.50
C LEU A 297 -25.29 -149.48 -5.89
N GLU A 298 -24.29 -148.81 -6.44
CA GLU A 298 -23.65 -149.14 -7.73
C GLU A 298 -22.92 -150.49 -7.66
N LYS A 299 -22.23 -150.81 -6.55
CA LYS A 299 -21.72 -152.17 -6.28
C LYS A 299 -22.83 -153.21 -6.19
N VAL A 300 -23.94 -152.93 -5.51
CA VAL A 300 -25.08 -153.85 -5.41
C VAL A 300 -25.71 -154.09 -6.79
N LEU A 301 -25.87 -153.05 -7.62
CA LEU A 301 -26.35 -153.18 -9.00
C LEU A 301 -25.39 -153.99 -9.88
N ALA A 302 -24.08 -153.81 -9.73
CA ALA A 302 -23.09 -154.64 -10.42
C ALA A 302 -23.15 -156.12 -10.00
N GLN A 303 -23.34 -156.41 -8.70
CA GLN A 303 -23.55 -157.77 -8.20
C GLN A 303 -24.87 -158.37 -8.74
N ASN A 304 -25.95 -157.59 -8.78
CA ASN A 304 -27.25 -158.02 -9.28
C ASN A 304 -27.22 -158.34 -10.78
N ASN A 305 -26.48 -157.55 -11.58
CA ASN A 305 -26.28 -157.83 -13.01
C ASN A 305 -25.48 -159.12 -13.26
N ASN A 306 -24.51 -159.45 -12.39
CA ASN A 306 -23.78 -160.72 -12.50
C ASN A 306 -24.69 -161.92 -12.21
N LEU A 307 -25.49 -161.85 -11.13
CA LEU A 307 -26.51 -162.86 -10.82
C LEU A 307 -27.57 -163.00 -11.93
N GLN A 308 -27.99 -161.89 -12.55
CA GLN A 308 -28.94 -161.91 -13.65
C GLN A 308 -28.37 -162.61 -14.91
N ASN A 309 -27.07 -162.47 -15.17
CA ASN A 309 -26.39 -163.17 -16.27
C ASN A 309 -26.25 -164.68 -15.99
N GLU A 310 -26.01 -165.07 -14.74
CA GLU A 310 -25.98 -166.47 -14.30
C GLU A 310 -27.38 -167.13 -14.43
N ILE A 311 -28.44 -166.41 -14.04
CA ILE A 311 -29.84 -166.81 -14.28
C ILE A 311 -30.14 -166.96 -15.78
N ASN A 312 -29.65 -166.06 -16.63
CA ASN A 312 -29.86 -166.12 -18.08
C ASN A 312 -29.18 -167.35 -18.72
N LEU A 313 -27.99 -167.75 -18.23
CA LEU A 313 -27.30 -168.97 -18.66
C LEU A 313 -28.08 -170.24 -18.26
N LEU A 314 -28.50 -170.34 -17.00
CA LEU A 314 -29.31 -171.47 -16.50
C LEU A 314 -30.69 -171.57 -17.18
N THR A 315 -31.26 -170.42 -17.57
CA THR A 315 -32.50 -170.36 -18.36
C THR A 315 -32.30 -170.89 -19.79
N LEU A 316 -31.16 -170.60 -20.41
CA LEU A 316 -30.79 -171.11 -21.74
C LEU A 316 -30.55 -172.62 -21.74
N GLU A 317 -30.06 -173.18 -20.63
CA GLU A 317 -29.83 -174.61 -20.46
C GLU A 317 -31.14 -175.40 -20.26
N ASN A 318 -32.03 -174.94 -19.38
CA ASN A 318 -33.36 -175.54 -19.19
C ASN A 318 -34.17 -175.58 -20.50
N LYS A 319 -34.05 -174.54 -21.34
CA LYS A 319 -34.78 -174.45 -22.62
C LYS A 319 -34.40 -175.57 -23.60
N LYS A 320 -33.12 -175.98 -23.63
CA LYS A 320 -32.63 -177.10 -24.46
C LYS A 320 -33.20 -178.46 -24.03
N LEU A 321 -33.48 -178.65 -22.74
CA LEU A 321 -34.13 -179.85 -22.22
C LEU A 321 -35.63 -179.87 -22.57
N GLN A 322 -36.29 -178.71 -22.51
CA GLN A 322 -37.72 -178.57 -22.83
C GLN A 322 -38.03 -178.72 -24.33
N ASP A 323 -37.13 -178.26 -25.21
CA ASP A 323 -37.28 -178.41 -26.67
C ASP A 323 -37.21 -179.89 -27.13
N ASN A 324 -36.45 -180.74 -26.44
CA ASN A 324 -36.40 -182.18 -26.74
C ASN A 324 -37.69 -182.92 -26.34
N ALA A 325 -38.39 -182.48 -25.29
CA ALA A 325 -39.70 -183.02 -24.92
C ALA A 325 -40.84 -182.56 -25.85
N SER A 326 -40.69 -181.40 -26.51
CA SER A 326 -41.77 -180.76 -27.29
C SER A 326 -41.79 -181.16 -28.78
N ARG A 327 -40.67 -181.63 -29.33
CA ARG A 327 -40.56 -182.01 -30.77
C ARG A 327 -41.40 -183.22 -31.16
N SER A 328 -41.84 -184.03 -30.20
CA SER A 328 -42.83 -185.10 -30.38
C SER A 328 -44.26 -184.57 -30.60
N THR A 329 -44.56 -183.31 -30.28
CA THR A 329 -45.92 -182.72 -30.31
C THR A 329 -46.15 -181.71 -31.45
N ILE A 330 -45.16 -181.45 -32.30
CA ILE A 330 -45.20 -180.36 -33.31
C ILE A 330 -46.27 -180.56 -34.41
N LYS A 331 -46.64 -181.81 -34.75
CA LYS A 331 -47.36 -182.16 -35.99
C LYS A 331 -48.87 -181.80 -36.07
N LEU A 332 -49.39 -180.86 -35.26
CA LEU A 332 -50.86 -180.66 -35.14
C LEU A 332 -51.41 -179.22 -35.23
N LYS A 333 -50.59 -178.14 -35.26
CA LYS A 333 -51.13 -176.76 -35.08
C LYS A 333 -50.73 -175.68 -36.10
N GLU A 334 -50.01 -176.00 -37.18
CA GLU A 334 -49.59 -175.04 -38.22
C GLU A 334 -50.71 -174.54 -39.18
N LYS A 335 -51.99 -174.59 -38.78
CA LYS A 335 -53.16 -174.38 -39.66
C LYS A 335 -54.00 -173.12 -39.39
N LEU A 336 -53.44 -172.07 -38.76
CA LEU A 336 -54.23 -170.92 -38.27
C LEU A 336 -53.89 -169.55 -38.92
N ASN A 337 -53.48 -168.52 -38.17
CA ASN A 337 -53.73 -167.11 -38.57
C ASN A 337 -52.50 -166.28 -39.00
N LEU A 338 -52.66 -165.48 -40.08
CA LEU A 338 -51.61 -164.69 -40.75
C LEU A 338 -52.25 -163.48 -41.48
N ALA A 339 -52.53 -162.33 -40.79
CA ALA A 339 -53.60 -161.42 -41.29
C ALA A 339 -53.66 -159.89 -40.94
N LEU A 340 -52.73 -159.20 -40.22
CA LEU A 340 -53.14 -157.96 -39.47
C LEU A 340 -52.44 -156.56 -39.60
N ALA A 341 -51.52 -156.31 -40.54
CA ALA A 341 -51.22 -154.94 -41.10
C ALA A 341 -50.80 -153.76 -40.12
N GLU A 342 -50.74 -152.46 -40.48
CA GLU A 342 -49.81 -151.77 -41.45
C GLU A 342 -49.83 -150.19 -41.43
N ILE A 343 -50.73 -149.51 -40.70
CA ILE A 343 -51.55 -148.44 -41.34
C ILE A 343 -51.32 -146.91 -41.05
N ARG A 344 -50.16 -146.36 -40.57
CA ARG A 344 -50.05 -144.89 -40.23
C ARG A 344 -48.71 -144.16 -40.46
N ASP A 345 -48.78 -142.85 -40.78
CA ASP A 345 -47.67 -141.87 -41.01
C ASP A 345 -48.22 -140.38 -41.04
N LYS A 346 -47.34 -139.35 -41.06
CA LYS A 346 -47.52 -137.91 -41.47
C LYS A 346 -48.15 -136.85 -40.52
N GLN A 347 -47.39 -135.79 -40.17
CA GLN A 347 -47.83 -134.37 -39.96
C GLN A 347 -46.63 -133.42 -39.64
N ALA A 348 -46.48 -132.23 -40.26
CA ALA A 348 -45.30 -131.35 -40.06
C ALA A 348 -45.41 -129.87 -40.57
N LYS A 349 -44.43 -129.03 -40.19
CA LYS A 349 -44.02 -127.68 -40.72
C LYS A 349 -44.94 -126.46 -40.47
N ILE A 350 -44.37 -125.24 -40.46
CA ILE A 350 -44.75 -124.09 -41.34
C ILE A 350 -43.95 -122.79 -41.05
N VAL A 351 -43.95 -122.26 -39.81
CA VAL A 351 -43.60 -120.84 -39.52
C VAL A 351 -42.08 -120.58 -39.34
N PHE A 352 -41.58 -119.42 -39.79
CA PHE A 352 -40.30 -118.85 -39.30
C PHE A 352 -40.14 -117.30 -39.41
N PHE A 353 -39.98 -116.76 -40.63
CA PHE A 353 -39.39 -115.42 -40.87
C PHE A 353 -40.19 -114.20 -40.35
N SER A 354 -39.51 -113.08 -40.06
CA SER A 354 -40.14 -111.82 -39.62
C SER A 354 -39.43 -110.51 -40.03
N LYS A 355 -38.77 -109.76 -39.11
CA LYS A 355 -38.57 -108.30 -39.20
C LYS A 355 -37.36 -107.81 -38.38
N ASP A 356 -36.48 -106.98 -38.99
CA ASP A 356 -35.21 -106.52 -38.36
C ASP A 356 -34.80 -105.03 -38.59
N LEU A 357 -35.53 -104.22 -39.38
CA LEU A 357 -34.95 -103.01 -40.02
C LEU A 357 -35.57 -101.65 -39.60
N GLN A 358 -35.09 -100.99 -38.53
CA GLN A 358 -35.43 -99.56 -38.26
C GLN A 358 -34.29 -98.76 -37.58
N THR A 359 -33.17 -98.74 -38.27
CA THR A 359 -31.82 -98.23 -37.98
C THR A 359 -31.57 -96.69 -38.05
N LEU A 360 -30.53 -96.23 -37.32
CA LEU A 360 -29.43 -95.32 -37.78
C LEU A 360 -29.60 -93.78 -38.00
N SER A 361 -30.59 -93.06 -37.46
CA SER A 361 -30.82 -91.64 -37.85
C SER A 361 -29.90 -90.55 -37.21
N ASP A 362 -29.47 -90.66 -35.96
CA ASP A 362 -29.34 -89.46 -35.09
C ASP A 362 -27.91 -88.93 -34.79
N LYS A 363 -27.03 -88.68 -35.79
CA LYS A 363 -25.57 -88.55 -35.49
C LYS A 363 -24.70 -87.43 -36.09
N ASN A 364 -25.23 -86.36 -36.71
CA ASN A 364 -24.44 -85.56 -37.67
C ASN A 364 -24.04 -84.09 -37.33
N ASP A 365 -24.65 -83.38 -36.36
CA ASP A 365 -24.72 -81.90 -36.41
C ASP A 365 -23.67 -81.07 -35.60
N PHE A 366 -22.68 -81.67 -34.94
CA PHE A 366 -22.02 -81.02 -33.79
C PHE A 366 -20.77 -80.11 -34.04
N LEU A 367 -20.11 -80.13 -35.20
CA LEU A 367 -18.64 -79.91 -35.25
C LEU A 367 -18.04 -78.58 -35.79
N SER A 368 -18.81 -77.58 -36.25
CA SER A 368 -18.27 -76.60 -37.22
C SER A 368 -17.57 -75.30 -36.73
N ASN A 369 -17.77 -74.80 -35.50
CA ASN A 369 -17.65 -73.34 -35.23
C ASN A 369 -16.69 -72.89 -34.09
N GLN A 370 -15.34 -73.02 -34.18
CA GLN A 370 -14.48 -72.45 -33.10
C GLN A 370 -12.97 -72.08 -33.32
N ILE A 371 -12.40 -71.88 -34.53
CA ILE A 371 -10.95 -71.56 -34.65
C ILE A 371 -10.60 -70.39 -35.59
N ILE A 372 -10.68 -69.13 -35.11
CA ILE A 372 -9.94 -67.96 -35.65
C ILE A 372 -9.63 -66.93 -34.53
N LEU A 373 -8.40 -66.90 -34.00
CA LEU A 373 -7.80 -65.69 -33.40
C LEU A 373 -6.26 -65.85 -33.24
N LEU A 374 -5.47 -64.88 -33.70
CA LEU A 374 -3.99 -64.96 -33.70
C LEU A 374 -3.31 -63.57 -33.58
N LYS A 375 -2.21 -63.55 -32.81
CA LYS A 375 -1.04 -62.62 -32.85
C LYS A 375 -1.26 -61.13 -32.55
N SER A 376 -0.55 -60.66 -31.53
CA SER A 376 -0.24 -59.24 -31.25
C SER A 376 1.08 -58.80 -31.89
N MET A 377 1.28 -57.49 -32.09
CA MET A 377 2.51 -56.87 -32.60
C MET A 377 2.77 -55.49 -31.94
N THR A 378 3.99 -54.96 -32.07
CA THR A 378 4.52 -53.81 -31.30
C THR A 378 4.81 -52.55 -32.14
N ASP A 379 5.14 -51.46 -31.42
CA ASP A 379 5.95 -50.29 -31.82
C ASP A 379 5.50 -49.37 -32.97
N LYS A 380 5.56 -48.04 -32.73
CA LYS A 380 5.68 -47.03 -33.78
C LYS A 380 6.39 -45.76 -33.31
N LYS A 381 7.13 -45.13 -34.24
CA LYS A 381 7.90 -43.89 -34.06
C LYS A 381 7.01 -42.65 -34.16
N THR A 382 7.44 -41.54 -33.57
CA THR A 382 6.77 -40.23 -33.63
C THR A 382 7.06 -39.48 -34.93
N THR A 383 6.02 -39.23 -35.73
CA THR A 383 6.00 -38.16 -36.75
C THR A 383 5.62 -36.82 -36.11
N LYS A 384 5.81 -35.71 -36.84
CA LYS A 384 5.52 -34.36 -36.36
C LYS A 384 4.05 -34.02 -36.69
N PRO A 385 3.19 -33.73 -35.69
CA PRO A 385 1.74 -33.77 -35.87
C PRO A 385 1.20 -32.70 -36.83
N MET A 386 0.31 -33.11 -37.74
CA MET A 386 -0.38 -32.25 -38.70
C MET A 386 -1.86 -32.09 -38.32
N MET A 387 -2.38 -30.86 -38.36
CA MET A 387 -3.78 -30.57 -38.02
C MET A 387 -4.72 -31.05 -39.14
N ILE A 388 -5.55 -32.04 -38.86
CA ILE A 388 -6.46 -32.66 -39.84
C ILE A 388 -7.91 -32.18 -39.73
N SER A 389 -8.35 -31.69 -38.57
CA SER A 389 -9.72 -31.18 -38.40
C SER A 389 -9.92 -30.34 -37.14
N SER A 390 -11.08 -29.67 -37.02
CA SER A 390 -11.50 -29.01 -35.79
C SER A 390 -13.02 -28.86 -35.64
N ILE A 391 -13.49 -28.77 -34.40
CA ILE A 391 -14.86 -28.40 -34.02
C ILE A 391 -14.83 -27.20 -33.07
N LYS A 392 -15.79 -26.28 -33.23
CA LYS A 392 -15.94 -25.09 -32.38
C LYS A 392 -17.20 -25.23 -31.50
N CYS A 393 -16.99 -25.14 -30.20
CA CYS A 393 -18.03 -24.92 -29.19
C CYS A 393 -18.01 -23.44 -28.82
N ASP A 394 -18.86 -22.65 -29.48
CA ASP A 394 -18.81 -21.18 -29.48
C ASP A 394 -20.08 -20.53 -28.91
N ASP A 395 -21.05 -21.36 -28.51
CA ASP A 395 -22.40 -21.01 -28.04
C ASP A 395 -22.55 -21.03 -26.50
N MET A 396 -21.46 -20.91 -25.75
CA MET A 396 -21.49 -20.99 -24.27
C MET A 396 -21.89 -19.66 -23.61
N GLN A 397 -22.55 -19.73 -22.45
CA GLN A 397 -23.13 -18.56 -21.79
C GLN A 397 -22.08 -17.70 -21.04
N MET A 398 -22.49 -16.50 -20.63
CA MET A 398 -21.65 -15.60 -19.82
C MET A 398 -21.43 -16.19 -18.42
N GLY A 399 -20.20 -16.14 -17.90
CA GLY A 399 -19.87 -16.64 -16.57
C GLY A 399 -19.89 -18.17 -16.40
N THR A 400 -20.42 -18.95 -17.35
CA THR A 400 -20.45 -20.42 -17.26
C THR A 400 -19.24 -21.07 -17.95
N ASN A 401 -18.82 -22.21 -17.40
CA ASN A 401 -17.86 -23.14 -17.98
C ASN A 401 -18.52 -24.39 -18.62
N GLU A 402 -19.82 -24.62 -18.40
CA GLU A 402 -20.53 -25.77 -18.98
C GLU A 402 -20.99 -25.53 -20.43
N PRO A 403 -20.65 -26.41 -21.39
CA PRO A 403 -21.11 -26.33 -22.77
C PRO A 403 -22.59 -26.71 -22.92
N THR A 404 -23.28 -26.05 -23.86
CA THR A 404 -24.70 -26.31 -24.13
C THR A 404 -24.94 -27.78 -24.54
N PRO A 405 -26.14 -28.35 -24.33
CA PRO A 405 -26.48 -29.69 -24.84
C PRO A 405 -26.26 -29.83 -26.36
N LYS A 406 -26.47 -28.74 -27.11
CA LYS A 406 -26.21 -28.66 -28.55
C LYS A 406 -24.71 -28.74 -28.86
N CYS A 407 -23.86 -28.05 -28.11
CA CYS A 407 -22.41 -28.20 -28.20
C CYS A 407 -21.95 -29.61 -27.81
N LYS A 408 -22.38 -30.14 -26.64
CA LYS A 408 -22.00 -31.48 -26.19
C LYS A 408 -22.30 -32.54 -27.26
N LYS A 409 -23.48 -32.47 -27.88
CA LYS A 409 -23.86 -33.33 -29.03
C LYS A 409 -22.93 -33.13 -30.24
N ARG A 410 -22.69 -31.89 -30.69
CA ARG A 410 -21.78 -31.59 -31.81
C ARG A 410 -20.35 -32.12 -31.57
N VAL A 411 -19.86 -32.02 -30.34
CA VAL A 411 -18.53 -32.51 -29.95
C VAL A 411 -18.50 -34.04 -29.97
N PHE A 412 -19.50 -34.73 -29.41
CA PHE A 412 -19.57 -36.19 -29.46
C PHE A 412 -19.65 -36.73 -30.91
N GLU A 413 -20.49 -36.11 -31.75
CA GLU A 413 -20.60 -36.42 -33.20
C GLU A 413 -19.30 -36.18 -33.97
N PHE A 414 -18.48 -35.22 -33.53
CA PHE A 414 -17.14 -34.97 -34.09
C PHE A 414 -16.12 -36.01 -33.62
N LEU A 415 -16.04 -36.28 -32.31
CA LEU A 415 -15.07 -37.22 -31.74
C LEU A 415 -15.31 -38.67 -32.18
N ASN A 416 -16.56 -39.04 -32.51
CA ASN A 416 -16.89 -40.35 -33.09
C ASN A 416 -16.24 -40.64 -34.46
N LYS A 417 -15.55 -39.67 -35.08
CA LYS A 417 -14.80 -39.85 -36.33
C LYS A 417 -13.34 -40.27 -36.13
N TYR A 418 -12.87 -40.30 -34.88
CA TYR A 418 -11.48 -40.52 -34.50
C TYR A 418 -11.34 -41.65 -33.47
N ASN A 419 -10.11 -42.06 -33.20
CA ASN A 419 -9.75 -42.99 -32.13
C ASN A 419 -8.72 -42.35 -31.18
N ASP A 420 -8.25 -43.13 -30.22
CA ASP A 420 -7.31 -42.78 -29.15
C ASP A 420 -5.87 -42.52 -29.62
N SER A 421 -5.50 -42.89 -30.85
CA SER A 421 -4.13 -42.69 -31.36
C SER A 421 -3.85 -41.23 -31.76
N TYR A 422 -4.89 -40.49 -32.16
CA TYR A 422 -4.82 -39.08 -32.56
C TYR A 422 -4.49 -38.17 -31.37
N PHE A 423 -3.92 -37.00 -31.67
CA PHE A 423 -3.62 -35.95 -30.70
C PHE A 423 -4.66 -34.83 -30.77
N PHE A 424 -5.11 -34.34 -29.62
CA PHE A 424 -6.17 -33.34 -29.51
C PHE A 424 -5.66 -32.07 -28.84
N GLU A 425 -5.75 -30.91 -29.51
CA GLU A 425 -5.50 -29.60 -28.90
C GLU A 425 -6.84 -28.94 -28.54
N VAL A 426 -7.03 -28.58 -27.27
CA VAL A 426 -8.21 -27.84 -26.81
C VAL A 426 -7.84 -26.41 -26.47
N ILE A 427 -8.39 -25.45 -27.22
CA ILE A 427 -8.04 -24.03 -27.16
C ILE A 427 -9.25 -23.24 -26.65
N PRO A 428 -9.11 -22.37 -25.64
CA PRO A 428 -10.23 -21.57 -25.16
C PRO A 428 -10.66 -20.52 -26.18
N ILE A 429 -11.98 -20.37 -26.37
CA ILE A 429 -12.58 -19.20 -27.05
C ILE A 429 -13.02 -18.23 -25.95
N VAL A 430 -12.45 -17.03 -25.98
CA VAL A 430 -12.79 -15.94 -25.07
C VAL A 430 -13.32 -14.74 -25.85
N ASP A 431 -14.22 -13.99 -25.22
CA ASP A 431 -14.73 -12.73 -25.75
C ASP A 431 -14.12 -11.54 -25.02
N ASN A 432 -14.18 -10.37 -25.66
CA ASN A 432 -13.84 -9.09 -25.04
C ASN A 432 -15.05 -8.44 -24.32
N GLY A 433 -16.15 -9.18 -24.13
CA GLY A 433 -17.32 -8.70 -23.41
C GLY A 433 -17.12 -8.73 -21.89
N GLY A 434 -17.55 -7.66 -21.23
CA GLY A 434 -17.42 -7.51 -19.78
C GLY A 434 -18.36 -8.44 -18.99
N PHE A 435 -17.88 -8.92 -17.85
CA PHE A 435 -18.70 -9.61 -16.85
C PHE A 435 -19.81 -8.71 -16.35
N ALA A 436 -21.02 -9.23 -16.15
CA ALA A 436 -22.14 -8.47 -15.58
C ALA A 436 -21.75 -7.73 -14.30
N SER A 437 -21.08 -8.40 -13.36
CA SER A 437 -20.61 -7.82 -12.10
C SER A 437 -19.60 -6.69 -12.29
N LEU A 438 -18.66 -6.81 -13.25
CA LEU A 438 -17.67 -5.77 -13.54
C LEU A 438 -18.27 -4.59 -14.33
N ASN A 439 -19.27 -4.85 -15.18
CA ASN A 439 -20.06 -3.81 -15.84
C ASN A 439 -20.92 -3.02 -14.83
N MET A 440 -21.48 -3.69 -13.81
CA MET A 440 -22.16 -3.02 -12.70
C MET A 440 -21.20 -2.13 -11.90
N VAL A 441 -20.01 -2.63 -11.56
CA VAL A 441 -18.95 -1.85 -10.89
C VAL A 441 -18.55 -0.62 -11.72
N LYS A 442 -18.37 -0.78 -13.04
CA LYS A 442 -18.09 0.34 -13.97
C LYS A 442 -19.18 1.42 -13.91
N ASN A 443 -20.44 1.02 -13.77
CA ASN A 443 -21.59 1.94 -13.75
C ASN A 443 -21.92 2.49 -12.34
N SER A 444 -21.16 2.10 -11.30
CA SER A 444 -21.47 2.41 -9.90
C SER A 444 -20.57 3.48 -9.26
N ASN A 445 -19.71 4.15 -10.04
CA ASN A 445 -18.81 5.23 -9.59
C ASN A 445 -17.94 4.88 -8.36
N ILE A 446 -17.52 3.62 -8.20
CA ILE A 446 -16.75 3.10 -7.04
C ILE A 446 -15.26 3.58 -7.06
N GLY A 447 -14.91 4.55 -7.91
CA GLY A 447 -13.55 5.11 -8.00
C GLY A 447 -12.49 4.18 -8.61
N ILE A 448 -12.87 3.01 -9.12
CA ILE A 448 -11.96 2.08 -9.82
C ILE A 448 -11.73 2.58 -11.26
N PRO A 449 -10.47 2.78 -11.70
CA PRO A 449 -10.16 3.20 -13.06
C PRO A 449 -10.69 2.24 -14.15
N GLU A 450 -11.13 2.78 -15.29
CA GLU A 450 -11.78 1.97 -16.33
C GLU A 450 -10.80 1.01 -17.04
N ASP A 451 -9.51 1.34 -17.07
CA ASP A 451 -8.42 0.48 -17.51
C ASP A 451 -8.17 -0.70 -16.54
N GLU A 452 -8.33 -0.50 -15.23
CA GLU A 452 -8.28 -1.58 -14.26
C GLU A 452 -9.48 -2.52 -14.41
N ILE A 453 -10.69 -1.98 -14.64
CA ILE A 453 -11.87 -2.80 -14.94
C ILE A 453 -11.68 -3.60 -16.24
N LYS A 454 -11.03 -3.03 -17.27
CA LYS A 454 -10.63 -3.75 -18.49
C LYS A 454 -9.57 -4.82 -18.20
N ARG A 455 -8.58 -4.55 -17.34
CA ARG A 455 -7.55 -5.51 -16.92
C ARG A 455 -8.15 -6.71 -16.20
N LEU A 456 -9.02 -6.46 -15.21
CA LEU A 456 -9.73 -7.49 -14.45
C LEU A 456 -10.68 -8.30 -15.35
N THR A 457 -11.43 -7.63 -16.24
CA THR A 457 -12.28 -8.31 -17.24
C THR A 457 -11.48 -9.29 -18.09
N ARG A 458 -10.34 -8.84 -18.64
CA ARG A 458 -9.46 -9.69 -19.46
C ARG A 458 -8.92 -10.88 -18.66
N LEU A 459 -8.44 -10.67 -17.44
CA LEU A 459 -7.93 -11.75 -16.58
C LEU A 459 -9.00 -12.78 -16.25
N SER A 460 -10.22 -12.35 -15.91
CA SER A 460 -11.34 -13.26 -15.62
C SER A 460 -11.83 -14.01 -16.87
N ASN A 461 -11.82 -13.39 -18.06
CA ASN A 461 -12.15 -14.09 -19.32
C ASN A 461 -11.06 -15.12 -19.70
N ILE A 462 -9.77 -14.83 -19.43
CA ILE A 462 -8.69 -15.83 -19.56
C ILE A 462 -8.90 -17.01 -18.59
N GLY A 463 -9.24 -16.72 -17.33
CA GLY A 463 -9.48 -17.74 -16.30
C GLY A 463 -10.62 -18.69 -16.68
N ILE A 464 -11.81 -18.16 -16.96
CA ILE A 464 -12.96 -18.97 -17.39
C ILE A 464 -12.71 -19.61 -18.75
N GLY A 465 -11.95 -18.96 -19.65
CA GLY A 465 -11.45 -19.57 -20.88
C GLY A 465 -10.75 -20.90 -20.60
N LYS A 466 -9.74 -20.91 -19.73
CA LYS A 466 -9.00 -22.13 -19.36
C LYS A 466 -9.90 -23.21 -18.77
N ASP A 467 -10.88 -22.85 -17.94
CA ASP A 467 -11.87 -23.82 -17.44
C ASP A 467 -12.75 -24.39 -18.57
N ARG A 468 -13.18 -23.58 -19.54
CA ARG A 468 -13.93 -24.07 -20.72
C ARG A 468 -13.10 -25.01 -21.57
N ALA A 469 -11.80 -24.73 -21.75
CA ALA A 469 -10.89 -25.65 -22.41
C ALA A 469 -10.71 -26.95 -21.60
N ARG A 470 -10.64 -26.88 -20.27
CA ARG A 470 -10.62 -28.07 -19.40
C ARG A 470 -11.86 -28.95 -19.63
N ILE A 471 -13.08 -28.39 -19.60
CA ILE A 471 -14.31 -29.15 -19.90
C ILE A 471 -14.29 -29.72 -21.33
N GLY A 472 -13.78 -28.96 -22.30
CA GLY A 472 -13.58 -29.47 -23.67
C GLY A 472 -12.62 -30.66 -23.76
N GLY A 473 -11.62 -30.74 -22.86
CA GLY A 473 -10.76 -31.92 -22.70
C GLY A 473 -11.41 -33.08 -21.94
N GLU A 474 -12.30 -32.78 -20.97
CA GLU A 474 -13.07 -33.82 -20.27
C GLU A 474 -14.01 -34.56 -21.24
N LEU A 475 -14.67 -33.86 -22.17
CA LEU A 475 -15.45 -34.49 -23.26
C LEU A 475 -14.63 -35.42 -24.18
N ILE A 476 -13.30 -35.30 -24.19
CA ILE A 476 -12.39 -36.18 -24.93
C ILE A 476 -12.02 -37.42 -24.07
N ARG A 477 -11.79 -37.23 -22.76
CA ARG A 477 -11.59 -38.35 -21.81
C ARG A 477 -12.85 -39.21 -21.68
N ASP A 478 -14.05 -38.59 -21.65
CA ASP A 478 -15.34 -39.29 -21.66
C ASP A 478 -15.49 -40.25 -22.86
N LYS A 479 -14.77 -39.99 -23.97
CA LYS A 479 -14.84 -40.75 -25.22
C LYS A 479 -13.70 -41.77 -25.39
N PHE A 480 -12.49 -41.47 -24.91
CA PHE A 480 -11.28 -42.26 -25.17
C PHE A 480 -10.52 -42.70 -23.90
N GLY A 481 -11.01 -42.37 -22.71
CA GLY A 481 -10.37 -42.65 -21.42
C GLY A 481 -9.22 -41.70 -21.07
N ASP A 482 -8.62 -41.89 -19.89
CA ASP A 482 -7.57 -41.01 -19.34
C ASP A 482 -6.27 -41.00 -20.15
N MET A 483 -6.04 -42.02 -20.99
CA MET A 483 -4.88 -42.13 -21.87
C MET A 483 -4.97 -41.24 -23.13
N ALA A 484 -6.08 -40.52 -23.32
CA ALA A 484 -6.29 -39.62 -24.45
C ALA A 484 -5.20 -38.53 -24.53
N ARG A 485 -4.59 -38.39 -25.72
CA ARG A 485 -3.49 -37.45 -25.99
C ARG A 485 -3.97 -36.01 -26.12
N ILE A 486 -4.27 -35.39 -24.99
CA ILE A 486 -4.83 -34.02 -24.90
C ILE A 486 -3.74 -33.00 -24.56
N SER A 487 -3.71 -31.90 -25.31
CA SER A 487 -2.98 -30.67 -24.99
C SER A 487 -3.95 -29.50 -24.84
N TYR A 488 -3.59 -28.52 -24.02
CA TYR A 488 -4.36 -27.28 -23.84
C TYR A 488 -3.60 -26.10 -24.47
N GLY A 489 -4.29 -25.33 -25.31
CA GLY A 489 -3.71 -24.20 -26.03
C GLY A 489 -3.17 -23.12 -25.08
N VAL A 490 -1.93 -22.68 -25.32
CA VAL A 490 -1.26 -21.64 -24.49
C VAL A 490 -1.84 -20.24 -24.76
N SER A 491 -2.27 -19.99 -26.00
CA SER A 491 -3.00 -18.79 -26.42
C SER A 491 -4.51 -19.04 -26.41
N ASN A 492 -5.29 -17.96 -26.26
CA ASN A 492 -6.73 -18.00 -26.48
C ASN A 492 -7.07 -17.68 -27.95
N ILE A 493 -8.29 -18.02 -28.34
CA ILE A 493 -8.94 -17.55 -29.55
C ILE A 493 -9.90 -16.43 -29.15
N ASP A 494 -9.49 -15.18 -29.37
CA ASP A 494 -10.28 -13.99 -29.05
C ASP A 494 -11.33 -13.77 -30.15
N ILE A 495 -12.63 -13.97 -29.86
CA ILE A 495 -13.71 -13.74 -30.82
C ILE A 495 -14.83 -12.92 -30.15
N PRO A 496 -15.22 -11.74 -30.70
CA PRO A 496 -16.31 -10.94 -30.16
C PRO A 496 -17.61 -11.73 -30.02
N ASN A 497 -18.24 -11.62 -28.84
CA ASN A 497 -19.53 -12.26 -28.50
C ASN A 497 -19.56 -13.79 -28.63
N LYS A 498 -18.40 -14.48 -28.64
CA LYS A 498 -18.30 -15.95 -28.73
C LYS A 498 -17.48 -16.52 -27.59
N ARG A 499 -17.92 -17.66 -27.05
CA ARG A 499 -17.42 -18.21 -25.79
C ARG A 499 -17.40 -19.73 -25.84
N GLY A 500 -16.33 -20.32 -25.34
CA GLY A 500 -16.21 -21.77 -25.18
C GLY A 500 -14.82 -22.29 -25.51
N PHE A 501 -14.73 -23.20 -26.47
CA PHE A 501 -13.48 -23.84 -26.86
C PHE A 501 -13.49 -24.33 -28.32
N VAL A 502 -12.31 -24.52 -28.89
CA VAL A 502 -12.06 -25.27 -30.12
C VAL A 502 -11.34 -26.56 -29.76
N ILE A 503 -11.82 -27.71 -30.23
CA ILE A 503 -11.02 -28.94 -30.28
C ILE A 503 -10.45 -29.04 -31.69
N ARG A 504 -9.14 -29.14 -31.81
CA ARG A 504 -8.43 -29.51 -33.04
C ARG A 504 -7.91 -30.94 -32.92
N VAL A 505 -7.87 -31.66 -34.03
CA VAL A 505 -7.35 -33.04 -34.11
C VAL A 505 -6.12 -33.05 -35.01
N TYR A 506 -5.11 -33.81 -34.59
CA TYR A 506 -3.83 -33.97 -35.27
C TYR A 506 -3.47 -35.45 -35.42
N GLU A 507 -2.79 -35.75 -36.51
CA GLU A 507 -2.17 -37.05 -36.86
C GLU A 507 -0.64 -36.91 -36.93
#